data_AF-A0A7J2UXQ1-F1
#
_entry.id   AF-A0A7J2UXQ1-F1
#
_cell.length_a   1.000
_cell.length_b   1.000
_cell.length_c   1.000
_cell.angle_alpha   90.00
_cell.angle_beta   90.00
_cell.angle_gamma   90.00
#
_symmetry.space_group_name_H-M   'P 1'
#
loop_
_entity.id
_entity.type
_entity.pdbx_description
1 polymer ?
#
loop_
_entity_poly.entity_id
_entity_poly.type
_entity_poly.pdbx_seq_one_letter_code
_entity_poly.pdbx_strand_id
1 'polypeptide(L)'
;MFNATIASLLKIGQCPSASICVIKNDEVVWANTYGFSQVWLRQKADASSIYMIGSTTKTITATALLQLYEQGLFNLDDDINSYLPFQLRNPKHPDVPITFRMLLSHSA
;
A
#
# COMPACT_ATOMS: atom_id res chain seq x y z
N MET A 1 24.56 5.74 -12.05
CA MET A 1 23.72 6.62 -12.87
C MET A 1 22.65 7.36 -12.05
N PHE A 2 21.98 6.73 -11.06
CA PHE A 2 20.86 7.36 -10.34
C PHE A 2 21.21 8.20 -9.09
N ASN A 3 22.40 8.04 -8.50
CA ASN A 3 22.74 8.61 -7.19
C ASN A 3 22.56 10.14 -7.10
N ALA A 4 23.05 10.90 -8.10
CA ALA A 4 22.97 12.36 -8.07
C ALA A 4 21.52 12.85 -8.15
N THR A 5 20.72 12.24 -9.03
CA THR A 5 19.29 12.54 -9.18
C THR A 5 18.52 12.20 -7.91
N ILE A 6 18.72 11.01 -7.33
CA ILE A 6 18.05 10.60 -6.09
C ILE A 6 18.43 11.52 -4.94
N ALA A 7 19.71 11.85 -4.78
CA ALA A 7 20.15 12.79 -3.74
C ALA A 7 19.52 14.18 -3.92
N SER A 8 19.33 14.64 -5.17
CA SER A 8 18.62 15.90 -5.45
C SER A 8 17.13 15.81 -5.10
N LEU A 9 16.45 14.72 -5.47
CA LEU A 9 15.03 14.50 -5.16
C LEU A 9 14.78 14.41 -3.65
N LEU A 10 15.65 13.72 -2.90
CA LEU A 10 15.54 13.67 -1.43
C LEU A 10 15.65 15.05 -0.80
N LYS A 11 16.54 15.91 -1.31
CA LYS A 11 16.65 17.30 -0.84
C LYS A 11 15.41 18.11 -1.16
N ILE A 12 14.90 18.03 -2.40
CA ILE A 12 13.70 18.76 -2.84
C ILE A 12 12.47 18.32 -2.03
N GLY A 13 12.28 17.01 -1.88
CA GLY A 13 11.17 16.45 -1.12
C GLY A 13 11.33 16.52 0.40
N GLN A 14 12.46 17.05 0.89
CA GLN A 14 12.83 17.07 2.31
C GLN A 14 12.71 15.67 2.96
N CYS A 15 13.00 14.63 2.18
CA CYS A 15 12.95 13.25 2.64
C CYS A 15 14.29 12.88 3.30
N PRO A 16 14.31 12.52 4.58
CA PRO A 16 15.55 12.23 5.30
C PRO A 16 16.23 10.95 4.83
N SER A 17 15.48 10.01 4.26
CA SER A 17 16.00 8.79 3.65
C SER A 17 15.07 8.21 2.59
N ALA A 18 15.62 7.31 1.78
CA ALA A 18 14.87 6.38 0.94
C ALA A 18 15.65 5.09 0.73
N SER A 19 14.92 3.98 0.61
CA SER A 19 15.42 2.69 0.14
C SER A 19 14.73 2.38 -1.18
N ILE A 20 15.51 2.12 -2.23
CA ILE A 20 15.00 1.98 -3.60
C ILE A 20 15.55 0.70 -4.20
N CYS A 21 14.67 -0.07 -4.85
CA CYS A 21 14.98 -1.33 -5.53
C CYS A 21 14.33 -1.33 -6.91
N VAL A 22 15.03 -1.87 -7.91
CA VAL A 22 14.54 -2.11 -9.26
C VAL A 22 14.59 -3.61 -9.52
N ILE A 23 13.44 -4.19 -9.83
CA ILE A 23 13.27 -5.61 -10.13
C ILE A 23 12.96 -5.76 -11.62
N LYS A 24 13.63 -6.68 -12.29
CA LYS A 24 13.38 -7.03 -13.70
C LYS A 24 13.58 -8.53 -13.86
N ASN A 25 12.62 -9.20 -14.52
CA ASN A 25 12.63 -10.65 -14.71
C ASN A 25 12.84 -11.41 -13.39
N ASP A 26 12.07 -11.01 -12.35
CA ASP A 26 12.12 -11.58 -11.00
C ASP A 26 13.47 -11.44 -10.27
N GLU A 27 14.42 -10.67 -10.81
CA GLU A 27 15.72 -10.41 -10.20
C GLU A 27 15.87 -8.93 -9.79
N VAL A 28 16.51 -8.71 -8.64
CA VAL A 28 16.93 -7.38 -8.20
C VAL A 28 18.14 -6.95 -9.04
N VAL A 29 17.90 -6.10 -10.04
CA VAL A 29 18.98 -5.60 -10.92
C VAL A 29 19.70 -4.39 -10.34
N TRP A 30 19.09 -3.72 -9.35
CA TRP A 30 19.70 -2.61 -8.64
C TRP A 30 18.95 -2.33 -7.33
N ALA A 31 19.69 -2.11 -6.23
CA ALA A 31 19.13 -1.63 -4.98
C ALA A 31 20.12 -0.72 -4.26
N ASN A 32 19.63 0.33 -3.61
CA ASN A 32 20.46 1.21 -2.80
C ASN A 32 19.63 1.95 -1.74
N THR A 33 20.30 2.39 -0.68
CA THR A 33 19.72 3.18 0.40
C THR A 33 20.43 4.52 0.55
N TYR A 34 19.68 5.53 0.95
CA TYR A 34 20.14 6.92 1.00
C TYR A 34 19.70 7.59 2.29
N GLY A 35 20.55 8.47 2.82
CA GLY A 35 20.22 9.32 3.96
C GLY A 35 20.18 8.58 5.30
N PHE A 36 19.35 9.08 6.22
CA PHE A 36 19.26 8.62 7.60
C PHE A 36 17.85 8.14 7.91
N SER A 37 17.73 6.90 8.39
CA SER A 37 16.46 6.34 8.87
C SER A 37 16.05 6.99 10.20
N GLN A 38 17.02 7.42 11.00
CA GLN A 38 16.81 8.26 12.18
C GLN A 38 17.77 9.45 12.19
N VAL A 39 17.24 10.63 11.90
CA VAL A 39 18.02 11.87 11.76
C VAL A 39 18.73 12.24 13.06
N TRP A 40 18.02 12.19 14.20
CA TRP A 40 18.54 12.58 15.52
C TRP A 40 19.68 11.68 16.00
N LEU A 41 19.56 10.38 15.73
CA LEU A 41 20.57 9.38 16.08
C LEU A 41 21.69 9.28 15.04
N ARG A 42 21.59 10.02 13.93
CA ARG A 42 22.46 9.90 12.75
C ARG A 42 22.58 8.45 12.26
N GLN A 43 21.51 7.67 12.41
CA GLN A 43 21.47 6.29 11.93
C GLN A 43 21.24 6.28 10.42
N LYS A 44 22.21 5.77 9.66
CA LYS A 44 22.08 5.62 8.21
C LYS A 44 20.96 4.66 7.88
N ALA A 45 20.21 4.96 6.82
CA ALA A 45 19.27 3.99 6.27
C ALA A 45 20.03 2.81 5.62
N ASP A 46 19.51 1.62 5.82
CA ASP A 46 20.03 0.37 5.27
C ASP A 46 18.87 -0.50 4.76
N ALA A 47 19.21 -1.67 4.20
CA ALA A 47 18.22 -2.59 3.62
C ALA A 47 17.20 -3.14 4.65
N SER A 48 17.48 -3.03 5.95
CA SER A 48 16.59 -3.47 7.03
C SER A 48 15.76 -2.34 7.65
N SER A 49 15.96 -1.10 7.19
CA SER A 49 15.24 0.06 7.70
C SER A 49 13.74 -0.05 7.41
N ILE A 50 12.92 0.16 8.44
CA ILE A 50 11.46 0.05 8.38
C ILE A 50 10.84 1.40 8.02
N TYR A 51 9.89 1.40 7.09
CA TYR A 51 9.15 2.57 6.65
C TYR A 51 7.65 2.37 6.82
N MET A 52 6.91 3.44 7.16
CA MET A 52 5.45 3.42 7.08
C MET A 52 5.03 3.53 5.61
N ILE A 53 4.47 2.45 5.07
CA ILE A 53 4.17 2.35 3.62
C ILE A 53 2.84 2.99 3.20
N GLY A 54 2.04 3.47 4.15
CA GLY A 54 0.80 4.21 3.88
C GLY A 54 -0.18 3.46 2.98
N SER A 55 -0.67 4.12 1.93
CA SER A 55 -1.67 3.55 1.02
C SER A 55 -1.22 2.29 0.28
N THR A 56 0.08 1.98 0.22
CA THR A 56 0.57 0.71 -0.36
C THR A 56 0.02 -0.51 0.39
N THR A 57 -0.36 -0.37 1.66
CA THR A 57 -1.05 -1.43 2.43
C THR A 57 -2.33 -1.93 1.75
N LYS A 58 -3.03 -1.09 0.98
CA LYS A 58 -4.27 -1.48 0.28
C LYS A 58 -4.07 -2.64 -0.68
N THR A 59 -2.92 -2.70 -1.36
CA THR A 59 -2.59 -3.80 -2.28
C THR A 59 -2.52 -5.13 -1.53
N ILE A 60 -1.94 -5.13 -0.33
CA ILE A 60 -1.86 -6.32 0.52
C ILE A 60 -3.26 -6.74 0.98
N THR A 61 -4.06 -5.81 1.50
CA THR A 61 -5.42 -6.10 1.95
C THR A 61 -6.33 -6.58 0.81
N ALA A 62 -6.24 -5.96 -0.37
CA ALA A 62 -6.99 -6.37 -1.55
C ALA A 62 -6.58 -7.78 -2.01
N THR A 63 -5.29 -8.11 -1.98
CA THR A 63 -4.80 -9.46 -2.30
C THR A 63 -5.35 -10.49 -1.33
N ALA A 64 -5.29 -10.22 -0.02
CA ALA A 64 -5.84 -11.11 1.00
C ALA A 64 -7.35 -11.34 0.80
N LEU A 65 -8.10 -10.29 0.48
CA LEU A 65 -9.53 -10.38 0.20
C LEU A 65 -9.81 -11.22 -1.05
N LEU A 66 -9.02 -11.05 -2.12
CA LEU A 66 -9.17 -11.85 -3.34
C LEU A 66 -8.79 -13.33 -3.14
N GLN A 67 -7.83 -13.63 -2.26
CA GLN A 67 -7.54 -15.02 -1.88
C GLN A 67 -8.72 -15.69 -1.15
N LEU A 68 -9.46 -14.94 -0.33
CA LEU A 68 -10.69 -15.45 0.31
C LEU A 68 -11.83 -15.62 -0.71
N TYR A 69 -11.91 -14.75 -1.72
CA TYR A 69 -12.84 -14.89 -2.85
C TYR A 69 -12.56 -16.14 -3.67
N GLU A 70 -11.29 -16.42 -3.98
CA GLU A 70 -10.87 -17.65 -4.68
C GLU A 70 -11.24 -18.93 -3.91
N GLN A 71 -11.29 -18.85 -2.57
CA GLN A 71 -11.73 -19.95 -1.70
C GLN A 71 -13.27 -20.08 -1.61
N GLY A 72 -14.03 -19.19 -2.26
CA GLY A 72 -15.50 -19.20 -2.25
C GLY A 72 -16.11 -18.75 -0.93
N LEU A 73 -15.38 -18.03 -0.07
CA LEU A 73 -15.87 -17.59 1.25
C LEU A 73 -16.82 -16.39 1.19
N PHE A 74 -16.82 -15.65 0.07
CA PHE A 74 -17.76 -14.59 -0.27
C PHE A 74 -17.71 -14.35 -1.78
N ASN A 75 -18.68 -13.60 -2.34
CA ASN A 75 -18.68 -13.11 -3.71
C ASN A 75 -18.44 -11.60 -3.75
N LEU A 76 -17.82 -11.13 -4.84
CA LEU A 76 -17.52 -9.69 -5.03
C LEU A 76 -18.75 -8.78 -5.00
N ASP A 77 -19.92 -9.31 -5.34
CA ASP A 77 -21.19 -8.58 -5.39
C ASP A 77 -22.07 -8.82 -4.17
N ASP A 78 -21.56 -9.52 -3.15
CA ASP A 78 -22.24 -9.64 -1.86
C ASP A 78 -22.28 -8.27 -1.16
N ASP A 79 -23.36 -8.05 -0.43
CA ASP A 79 -23.53 -6.90 0.45
C ASP A 79 -22.61 -7.02 1.67
N ILE A 80 -21.78 -6.00 1.92
CA ILE A 80 -20.83 -6.02 3.05
C ILE A 80 -21.53 -6.11 4.41
N ASN A 81 -22.81 -5.72 4.52
CA ASN A 81 -23.55 -5.82 5.78
C ASN A 81 -23.81 -7.26 6.22
N SER A 82 -23.66 -8.24 5.32
CA SER A 82 -23.67 -9.66 5.70
C SER A 82 -22.42 -10.09 6.47
N TYR A 83 -21.37 -9.26 6.49
CA TYR A 83 -20.05 -9.56 7.06
C TYR A 83 -19.62 -8.60 8.17
N LEU A 84 -20.32 -7.47 8.33
CA LEU A 84 -20.01 -6.45 9.34
C LEU A 84 -20.83 -6.66 10.62
N PRO A 85 -20.28 -6.34 11.81
CA PRO A 85 -21.04 -6.38 13.06
C PRO A 85 -21.99 -5.17 13.23
N PHE A 86 -22.10 -4.32 12.21
CA PHE A 86 -22.97 -3.14 12.17
C PHE A 86 -23.49 -2.92 10.75
N GLN A 87 -24.55 -2.12 10.62
CA GLN A 87 -25.11 -1.77 9.33
C GLN A 87 -24.44 -0.53 8.76
N LEU A 88 -23.99 -0.62 7.51
CA LEU A 88 -23.43 0.47 6.74
C LEU A 88 -24.16 0.63 5.40
N ARG A 89 -24.60 1.86 5.11
CA ARG A 89 -25.21 2.26 3.84
C ARG A 89 -24.74 3.65 3.47
N ASN A 90 -24.71 3.93 2.17
CA ASN A 90 -24.54 5.28 1.68
C ASN A 90 -25.84 6.08 1.96
N PRO A 91 -25.81 7.18 2.73
CA PRO A 91 -27.03 7.93 3.05
C PRO A 91 -27.76 8.51 1.83
N LYS A 92 -27.06 8.71 0.71
CA LYS A 92 -27.65 9.18 -0.55
C LYS A 92 -28.29 8.04 -1.37
N HIS A 93 -27.94 6.80 -1.08
CA HIS A 93 -28.42 5.61 -1.78
C HIS A 93 -28.74 4.49 -0.77
N PRO A 94 -29.70 4.70 0.15
CA PRO A 94 -29.93 3.79 1.29
C PRO A 94 -30.37 2.39 0.87
N ASP A 95 -31.04 2.26 -0.28
CA ASP A 95 -31.55 1.00 -0.82
C ASP A 95 -30.53 0.27 -1.72
N VAL A 96 -29.35 0.87 -1.94
CA VAL A 96 -28.29 0.29 -2.77
C VAL A 96 -27.23 -0.35 -1.86
N PRO A 97 -26.99 -1.67 -1.95
CA PRO A 97 -25.92 -2.33 -1.21
C PRO A 97 -24.55 -1.75 -1.55
N ILE A 98 -23.68 -1.65 -0.54
CA ILE A 98 -22.24 -1.48 -0.78
C ILE A 98 -21.65 -2.88 -0.92
N THR A 99 -20.97 -3.16 -2.03
CA THR A 99 -20.37 -4.47 -2.29
C THR A 99 -18.86 -4.47 -2.11
N PHE A 100 -18.26 -5.66 -1.97
CA PHE A 100 -16.81 -5.81 -1.95
C PHE A 100 -16.15 -5.28 -3.23
N ARG A 101 -16.79 -5.45 -4.39
CA ARG A 101 -16.34 -4.87 -5.67
C ARG A 101 -16.19 -3.36 -5.56
N MET A 102 -17.21 -2.67 -5.03
CA MET A 102 -17.20 -1.22 -4.87
C MET A 102 -16.10 -0.75 -3.92
N LEU A 103 -15.85 -1.49 -2.83
CA LEU A 103 -14.75 -1.19 -1.91
C LEU A 103 -13.37 -1.34 -2.59
N LEU A 104 -13.17 -2.43 -3.34
CA LEU A 104 -11.92 -2.69 -4.06
C LEU A 104 -11.67 -1.70 -5.20
N SER A 105 -12.75 -1.16 -5.81
CA SER A 105 -12.68 -0.19 -6.91
C SER A 105 -12.89 1.27 -6.49
N HIS A 106 -12.99 1.56 -5.19
CA HIS A 106 -13.22 2.91 -4.66
C HIS A 106 -14.49 3.61 -5.23
N SER A 107 -15.60 2.89 -5.33
CA SER A 107 -16.86 3.39 -5.90
C SER A 107 -18.10 3.20 -4.99
N ALA A 108 -17.88 3.02 -3.68
CA ALA A 108 -18.92 2.87 -2.65
C ALA A 108 -19.65 4.19 -2.31
#